data_AF-A0A395W7A4-F1
#
_entry.id   AF-A0A395W7A4-F1
#
_cell.length_a   1.000
_cell.length_b   1.000
_cell.length_c   1.000
_cell.angle_alpha   90.00
_cell.angle_beta   90.00
_cell.angle_gamma   90.00
#
_symmetry.space_group_name_H-M   'P 1'
#
loop_
_entity.id
_entity.type
_entity.pdbx_description
1 polymer ?
#
loop_
_entity_poly.entity_id
_entity_poly.type
_entity_poly.pdbx_seq_one_letter_code
_entity_poly.pdbx_strand_id
1 'polypeptide(L)'
;MWNRQQVKEQAKQIMKRNYWKMFLVTLIAGILSTYYVTVIQEVQGLVPDVVLPSMFSSILSFLSMESIVGLLFSIFIGFSIRVGEQYYFIKNHYGNPALNEIFQGFKGNYLNVVKIMLIMELKIMLWLLLLVVPGIIKAYEYSMIPCLLAENPNITTDEAFSLSKQMTTGQKMDLFVLDLSFLGWYFLGFLCFGIGALFVQPYDVAAFTEVYLILKESVKKDEYATDIQSD
;
A
#
# COMPACT_ATOMS: atom_id res chain seq x y z
N MET A 1 -5.34 20.55 -9.00
CA MET A 1 -4.45 20.21 -7.87
C MET A 1 -5.27 20.19 -6.59
N TRP A 2 -5.03 19.22 -5.72
CA TRP A 2 -5.68 19.09 -4.41
C TRP A 2 -4.87 19.80 -3.31
N ASN A 3 -5.50 20.21 -2.21
CA ASN A 3 -4.81 20.82 -1.07
C ASN A 3 -4.62 19.80 0.05
N ARG A 4 -3.36 19.60 0.48
CA ARG A 4 -2.97 18.73 1.61
C ARG A 4 -3.77 19.03 2.89
N GLN A 5 -4.14 20.29 3.15
CA GLN A 5 -4.95 20.66 4.32
C GLN A 5 -6.41 20.18 4.22
N GLN A 6 -7.03 20.27 3.03
CA GLN A 6 -8.40 19.81 2.81
C GLN A 6 -8.49 18.30 2.96
N VAL A 7 -7.61 17.57 2.27
CA VAL A 7 -7.42 16.12 2.36
C VAL A 7 -7.23 15.66 3.81
N LYS A 8 -6.31 16.29 4.57
CA LYS A 8 -6.07 15.94 5.97
C LYS A 8 -7.24 16.27 6.90
N GLU A 9 -8.06 17.28 6.59
CA GLU A 9 -9.26 17.54 7.40
C GLU A 9 -10.40 16.59 7.04
N GLN A 10 -10.66 16.30 5.76
CA GLN A 10 -11.63 15.30 5.32
C GLN A 10 -11.36 13.94 5.96
N ALA A 11 -10.11 13.47 5.92
CA ALA A 11 -9.66 12.25 6.59
C ALA A 11 -10.00 12.27 8.10
N LYS A 12 -9.71 13.35 8.83
CA LYS A 12 -10.10 13.49 10.24
C LYS A 12 -11.61 13.41 10.46
N GLN A 13 -12.42 14.01 9.60
CA GLN A 13 -13.90 13.98 9.76
C GLN A 13 -14.45 12.56 9.51
N ILE A 14 -13.90 11.84 8.52
CA ILE A 14 -14.21 10.42 8.26
C ILE A 14 -13.78 9.54 9.45
N MET A 15 -12.59 9.79 10.01
CA MET A 15 -12.11 9.09 11.20
C MET A 15 -13.00 9.29 12.42
N LYS A 16 -13.51 10.50 12.68
CA LYS A 16 -14.42 10.75 13.82
C LYS A 16 -15.67 9.87 13.81
N ARG A 17 -16.10 9.39 12.63
CA ARG A 17 -17.23 8.46 12.49
C ARG A 17 -16.89 7.03 12.91
N ASN A 18 -15.73 6.51 12.50
CA ASN A 18 -15.42 5.07 12.56
C ASN A 18 -14.02 4.70 13.10
N TYR A 19 -13.34 5.60 13.82
CA TYR A 19 -11.92 5.49 14.23
C TYR A 19 -11.48 4.07 14.62
N TRP A 20 -12.16 3.46 15.60
CA TRP A 20 -11.78 2.14 16.12
C TRP A 20 -11.89 1.02 15.09
N LYS A 21 -12.83 1.09 14.14
CA LYS A 21 -12.91 0.12 13.04
C LYS A 21 -11.76 0.31 12.05
N MET A 22 -11.43 1.56 11.71
CA MET A 22 -10.31 1.89 10.81
C MET A 22 -8.97 1.44 11.42
N PHE A 23 -8.76 1.71 12.71
CA PHE A 23 -7.60 1.26 13.47
C PHE A 23 -7.49 -0.28 13.51
N LEU A 24 -8.59 -0.99 13.74
CA LEU A 24 -8.60 -2.45 13.70
C LEU A 24 -8.31 -2.99 12.29
N VAL A 25 -8.82 -2.34 11.23
CA VAL A 25 -8.50 -2.70 9.84
C VAL A 25 -7.02 -2.50 9.55
N THR A 26 -6.41 -1.37 9.91
CA THR A 26 -4.97 -1.14 9.72
C THR A 26 -4.11 -2.09 10.55
N LEU A 27 -4.55 -2.47 11.75
CA LEU A 27 -3.85 -3.43 12.61
C LEU A 27 -3.90 -4.84 12.02
N ILE A 28 -5.07 -5.29 11.55
CA ILE A 28 -5.25 -6.59 10.88
C ILE A 28 -4.49 -6.59 9.55
N ALA A 29 -4.56 -5.50 8.78
CA ALA A 29 -3.83 -5.34 7.53
C ALA A 29 -2.32 -5.43 7.74
N GLY A 30 -1.79 -4.74 8.75
CA GLY A 30 -0.39 -4.83 9.17
C GLY A 30 0.00 -6.26 9.53
N ILE A 31 -0.68 -6.88 10.50
CA ILE A 31 -0.36 -8.25 10.95
C ILE A 31 -0.39 -9.26 9.79
N LEU A 32 -1.36 -9.19 8.88
CA LEU A 32 -1.47 -10.11 7.75
C LEU A 32 -0.57 -9.77 6.55
N SER A 33 -0.06 -8.54 6.44
CA SER A 33 0.84 -8.14 5.33
C SER A 33 2.32 -8.17 5.72
N THR A 34 2.65 -8.02 7.01
CA THR A 34 4.04 -7.87 7.51
C THR A 34 4.76 -9.22 7.73
N TYR A 35 4.24 -10.33 7.21
CA TYR A 35 4.91 -11.66 7.16
C TYR A 35 6.11 -11.73 6.18
N TYR A 36 6.85 -10.63 6.04
CA TYR A 36 8.04 -10.47 5.20
C TYR A 36 9.30 -10.07 6.00
N VAL A 37 9.18 -9.57 7.23
CA VAL A 37 10.30 -8.90 7.92
C VAL A 37 11.01 -9.79 8.93
N THR A 38 10.41 -10.92 9.36
CA THR A 38 11.19 -11.98 10.02
C THR A 38 12.28 -12.48 9.09
N VAL A 39 12.00 -12.63 7.78
CA VAL A 39 12.96 -13.09 6.75
C VAL A 39 14.34 -12.44 6.88
N ILE A 40 14.46 -11.13 7.15
CA ILE A 40 15.77 -10.47 7.31
C ILE A 40 16.47 -10.83 8.63
N GLN A 41 15.71 -11.09 9.70
CA GLN A 41 16.22 -11.68 10.95
C GLN A 41 16.55 -13.18 10.76
N GLU A 42 15.79 -13.86 9.90
CA GLU A 42 16.13 -15.19 9.40
C GLU A 42 17.39 -15.14 8.53
N VAL A 43 17.81 -13.98 7.96
CA VAL A 43 19.15 -13.81 7.35
C VAL A 43 20.31 -13.86 8.39
N GLN A 44 20.08 -13.99 9.70
CA GLN A 44 21.12 -13.76 10.73
C GLN A 44 21.63 -15.04 11.42
N GLY A 45 21.88 -16.09 10.65
CA GLY A 45 21.41 -17.42 11.06
C GLY A 45 22.31 -18.68 10.98
N LEU A 46 22.75 -19.31 9.81
CA LEU A 46 23.34 -20.64 9.33
C LEU A 46 24.38 -20.50 8.19
N VAL A 47 25.66 -20.63 8.52
CA VAL A 47 26.87 -20.87 7.71
C VAL A 47 28.03 -21.00 8.75
N PRO A 48 28.16 -22.17 9.42
CA PRO A 48 28.51 -22.29 10.86
C PRO A 48 29.99 -22.32 11.22
N ASP A 49 30.31 -22.13 12.53
CA ASP A 49 31.55 -21.56 13.21
C ASP A 49 32.91 -21.75 12.54
N VAL A 50 32.98 -22.76 11.70
CA VAL A 50 34.14 -23.35 11.05
C VAL A 50 34.25 -22.88 9.58
N VAL A 51 33.29 -22.06 9.09
CA VAL A 51 33.29 -21.40 7.78
C VAL A 51 33.10 -19.89 7.93
N LEU A 52 32.06 -19.50 8.68
CA LEU A 52 31.83 -18.23 9.39
C LEU A 52 31.21 -18.59 10.77
N PRO A 53 30.93 -17.68 11.73
CA PRO A 53 30.49 -18.05 13.09
C PRO A 53 29.28 -19.01 13.22
N SER A 54 29.08 -19.74 14.35
CA SER A 54 27.90 -20.63 14.59
C SER A 54 26.67 -19.89 15.10
N MET A 55 26.84 -18.61 15.42
CA MET A 55 25.76 -17.62 15.29
C MET A 55 25.21 -17.59 13.87
N PHE A 56 25.97 -18.14 12.93
CA PHE A 56 25.43 -18.73 11.74
C PHE A 56 25.25 -20.29 11.87
N SER A 57 24.29 -20.86 12.64
CA SER A 57 23.78 -22.26 12.53
C SER A 57 22.33 -22.47 11.96
N SER A 58 21.50 -21.43 11.89
CA SER A 58 20.06 -21.31 11.51
C SER A 58 19.60 -20.06 10.63
N ILE A 59 20.15 -19.74 9.41
CA ILE A 59 19.84 -18.66 8.39
C ILE A 59 19.40 -19.34 7.14
N LEU A 60 20.35 -19.86 6.37
CA LEU A 60 20.07 -20.37 5.04
C LEU A 60 19.04 -21.52 5.12
N SER A 61 18.84 -22.11 6.31
CA SER A 61 17.77 -23.05 6.69
C SER A 61 16.44 -22.37 7.10
N PHE A 62 16.47 -21.38 7.99
CA PHE A 62 15.31 -20.54 8.40
C PHE A 62 14.70 -19.88 7.14
N LEU A 63 15.56 -19.21 6.35
CA LEU A 63 15.33 -18.73 4.98
C LEU A 63 14.87 -19.78 3.97
N SER A 64 15.17 -21.07 4.15
CA SER A 64 14.94 -22.07 3.09
C SER A 64 13.48 -22.44 2.90
N MET A 65 12.67 -22.35 3.96
CA MET A 65 11.31 -22.89 3.99
C MET A 65 10.34 -21.97 4.72
N GLU A 66 10.65 -21.51 5.93
CA GLU A 66 9.78 -20.58 6.67
C GLU A 66 9.67 -19.25 5.93
N SER A 67 10.79 -18.72 5.43
CA SER A 67 10.78 -17.54 4.57
C SER A 67 10.19 -17.76 3.16
N ILE A 68 10.22 -18.97 2.58
CA ILE A 68 9.51 -19.24 1.30
C ILE A 68 8.00 -19.30 1.54
N VAL A 69 7.56 -19.96 2.61
CA VAL A 69 6.15 -19.98 3.04
C VAL A 69 5.67 -18.58 3.40
N GLY A 70 6.48 -17.79 4.11
CA GLY A 70 6.20 -16.38 4.42
C GLY A 70 6.09 -15.52 3.16
N LEU A 71 6.99 -15.69 2.18
CA LEU A 71 6.96 -15.01 0.88
C LEU A 71 5.72 -15.40 0.06
N LEU A 72 5.35 -16.69 0.02
CA LEU A 72 4.13 -17.12 -0.67
C LEU A 72 2.87 -16.60 0.04
N PHE A 73 2.82 -16.69 1.38
CA PHE A 73 1.75 -16.14 2.19
C PHE A 73 1.57 -14.64 1.91
N SER A 74 2.64 -13.85 1.91
CA SER A 74 2.56 -12.40 1.70
C SER A 74 2.30 -11.99 0.24
N ILE A 75 2.70 -12.78 -0.77
CA ILE A 75 2.23 -12.61 -2.17
C ILE A 75 0.72 -12.88 -2.29
N PHE A 76 0.24 -14.04 -1.83
CA PHE A 76 -1.14 -14.48 -2.09
C PHE A 76 -2.16 -13.87 -1.12
N ILE A 77 -1.79 -13.64 0.14
CA ILE A 77 -2.64 -13.10 1.21
C ILE A 77 -2.29 -11.63 1.48
N GLY A 78 -1.01 -11.28 1.62
CA GLY A 78 -0.59 -9.91 1.94
C GLY A 78 -0.99 -8.87 0.88
N PHE A 79 -0.74 -9.13 -0.41
CA PHE A 79 -1.20 -8.23 -1.49
C PHE A 79 -2.73 -8.11 -1.54
N SER A 80 -3.44 -9.23 -1.39
CA SER A 80 -4.90 -9.28 -1.37
C SER A 80 -5.50 -8.51 -0.18
N ILE A 81 -4.86 -8.58 0.99
CA ILE A 81 -5.20 -7.79 2.19
C ILE A 81 -4.93 -6.30 1.97
N ARG A 82 -3.78 -5.92 1.39
CA ARG A 82 -3.46 -4.50 1.11
C ARG A 82 -4.46 -3.85 0.14
N VAL A 83 -4.93 -4.59 -0.85
CA VAL A 83 -6.02 -4.14 -1.75
C VAL A 83 -7.37 -4.10 -1.02
N GLY A 84 -7.66 -5.08 -0.16
CA GLY A 84 -8.85 -5.08 0.68
C GLY A 84 -8.89 -3.98 1.75
N GLU A 85 -7.73 -3.54 2.26
CA GLU A 85 -7.60 -2.35 3.12
C GLU A 85 -8.04 -1.11 2.35
N GLN A 86 -7.52 -0.87 1.13
CA GLN A 86 -7.96 0.26 0.31
C GLN A 86 -9.47 0.17 -0.01
N TYR A 87 -10.00 -1.02 -0.30
CA TYR A 87 -11.45 -1.22 -0.47
C TYR A 87 -12.25 -0.81 0.79
N TYR A 88 -11.80 -1.24 1.98
CA TYR A 88 -12.43 -0.85 3.24
C TYR A 88 -12.43 0.68 3.41
N PHE A 89 -11.30 1.34 3.17
CA PHE A 89 -11.17 2.78 3.33
C PHE A 89 -12.01 3.57 2.33
N ILE A 90 -12.03 3.18 1.05
CA ILE A 90 -12.91 3.75 0.02
C ILE A 90 -14.38 3.60 0.44
N LYS A 91 -14.81 2.42 0.92
CA LYS A 91 -16.18 2.20 1.41
C LYS A 91 -16.47 2.97 2.70
N ASN A 92 -15.44 3.26 3.50
CA ASN A 92 -15.53 4.02 4.74
C ASN A 92 -15.60 5.55 4.52
N HIS A 93 -15.21 6.06 3.36
CA HIS A 93 -15.55 7.43 2.94
C HIS A 93 -17.08 7.61 2.86
N TYR A 94 -17.76 6.72 2.12
CA TYR A 94 -19.20 6.82 1.88
C TYR A 94 -20.09 6.40 3.06
N GLY A 95 -19.60 5.58 4.01
CA GLY A 95 -20.46 5.08 5.08
C GLY A 95 -19.74 4.43 6.26
N ASN A 96 -20.33 3.34 6.77
CA ASN A 96 -19.83 2.59 7.93
C ASN A 96 -19.69 1.08 7.60
N PRO A 97 -18.65 0.69 6.84
CA PRO A 97 -18.43 -0.70 6.45
C PRO A 97 -18.25 -1.66 7.64
N ALA A 98 -18.55 -2.93 7.38
CA ALA A 98 -18.20 -4.04 8.25
C ALA A 98 -16.71 -4.36 8.14
N LEU A 99 -16.10 -4.91 9.20
CA LEU A 99 -14.65 -5.21 9.22
C LEU A 99 -14.25 -6.26 8.18
N ASN A 100 -15.17 -7.17 7.81
CA ASN A 100 -14.92 -8.21 6.81
C ASN A 100 -14.78 -7.68 5.37
N GLU A 101 -15.02 -6.40 5.12
CA GLU A 101 -14.76 -5.76 3.83
C GLU A 101 -13.24 -5.70 3.52
N ILE A 102 -12.37 -5.85 4.54
CA ILE A 102 -10.92 -6.06 4.34
C ILE A 102 -10.60 -7.34 3.53
N PHE A 103 -11.50 -8.31 3.48
CA PHE A 103 -11.31 -9.54 2.69
C PHE A 103 -11.85 -9.42 1.25
N GLN A 104 -12.24 -8.23 0.80
CA GLN A 104 -12.79 -8.03 -0.55
C GLN A 104 -11.73 -8.19 -1.65
N GLY A 105 -10.45 -7.95 -1.37
CA GLY A 105 -9.35 -8.22 -2.30
C GLY A 105 -9.15 -9.72 -2.65
N PHE A 106 -9.79 -10.63 -1.91
CA PHE A 106 -9.84 -12.07 -2.23
C PHE A 106 -11.04 -12.45 -3.11
N LYS A 107 -11.98 -11.53 -3.39
CA LYS A 107 -13.21 -11.82 -4.15
C LYS A 107 -13.09 -11.37 -5.59
N GLY A 108 -13.84 -12.04 -6.46
CA GLY A 108 -13.68 -11.88 -7.90
C GLY A 108 -12.33 -12.44 -8.36
N ASN A 109 -11.62 -11.69 -9.19
CA ASN A 109 -10.41 -12.14 -9.86
C ASN A 109 -9.14 -11.92 -9.01
N TYR A 110 -9.06 -12.55 -7.84
CA TYR A 110 -7.95 -12.36 -6.90
C TYR A 110 -6.58 -12.69 -7.51
N LEU A 111 -6.49 -13.64 -8.45
CA LEU A 111 -5.25 -13.95 -9.17
C LEU A 111 -4.78 -12.78 -10.04
N ASN A 112 -5.70 -12.02 -10.65
CA ASN A 112 -5.34 -10.79 -11.36
C ASN A 112 -4.86 -9.70 -10.40
N VAL A 113 -5.49 -9.56 -9.23
CA VAL A 113 -5.06 -8.65 -8.15
C VAL A 113 -3.64 -8.99 -7.69
N VAL A 114 -3.38 -10.24 -7.30
CA VAL A 114 -2.05 -10.72 -6.87
C VAL A 114 -1.01 -10.52 -7.99
N LYS A 115 -1.34 -10.86 -9.25
CA LYS A 115 -0.46 -10.66 -10.42
C LYS A 115 -0.08 -9.18 -10.60
N ILE A 116 -1.05 -8.27 -10.58
CA ILE A 116 -0.78 -6.84 -10.83
C ILE A 116 0.00 -6.21 -9.67
N MET A 117 -0.31 -6.58 -8.42
CA MET A 117 0.48 -6.17 -7.24
C MET A 117 1.92 -6.70 -7.29
N LEU A 118 2.12 -7.97 -7.67
CA LEU A 118 3.46 -8.55 -7.83
C LEU A 118 4.27 -7.85 -8.93
N ILE A 119 3.64 -7.53 -10.07
CA ILE A 119 4.28 -6.77 -11.16
C ILE A 119 4.60 -5.33 -10.73
N MET A 120 3.79 -4.72 -9.87
CA MET A 120 4.03 -3.39 -9.30
C MET A 120 5.25 -3.40 -8.39
N GLU A 121 5.28 -4.27 -7.38
CA GLU A 121 6.42 -4.36 -6.46
C GLU A 121 7.70 -4.76 -7.18
N LEU A 122 7.65 -5.70 -8.13
CA LEU A 122 8.81 -6.07 -8.96
C LEU A 122 9.34 -4.87 -9.76
N LYS A 123 8.47 -4.06 -10.38
CA LYS A 123 8.90 -2.84 -11.09
C LYS A 123 9.49 -1.80 -10.14
N ILE A 124 8.89 -1.56 -8.98
CA ILE A 124 9.42 -0.60 -7.99
C ILE A 124 10.78 -1.07 -7.46
N MET A 125 10.91 -2.35 -7.09
CA MET A 125 12.14 -2.97 -6.62
C MET A 125 13.27 -2.88 -7.65
N LEU A 126 12.98 -3.17 -8.93
CA LEU A 126 13.97 -3.04 -10.02
C LEU A 126 14.45 -1.60 -10.21
N TRP A 127 13.56 -0.61 -10.12
CA TRP A 127 13.95 0.80 -10.17
C TRP A 127 14.75 1.23 -8.94
N LEU A 128 14.36 0.78 -7.75
CA LEU A 128 15.06 1.07 -6.48
C LEU A 128 16.47 0.45 -6.45
N LEU A 129 16.61 -0.78 -6.94
CA LEU A 129 17.89 -1.50 -7.08
C LEU A 129 18.83 -0.82 -8.07
N LEU A 130 18.29 -0.23 -9.14
CA LEU A 130 19.06 0.58 -10.08
C LEU A 130 19.52 1.89 -9.43
N LEU A 131 18.58 2.68 -8.90
CA LEU A 131 18.81 3.98 -8.27
C LEU A 131 17.66 4.34 -7.32
N VAL A 132 17.98 4.77 -6.09
CA VAL A 132 16.98 5.08 -5.05
C VAL A 132 15.94 6.13 -5.49
N VAL A 133 16.38 7.24 -6.07
CA VAL A 133 15.51 8.38 -6.45
C VAL A 133 14.43 8.02 -7.48
N PRO A 134 14.74 7.43 -8.66
CA PRO A 134 13.71 6.98 -9.58
C PRO A 134 12.86 5.82 -9.05
N GLY A 135 13.39 4.98 -8.13
CA GLY A 135 12.59 4.03 -7.36
C GLY A 135 11.43 4.70 -6.61
N ILE A 136 11.73 5.77 -5.86
CA ILE A 136 10.72 6.58 -5.16
C ILE A 136 9.73 7.24 -6.14
N ILE A 137 10.21 7.80 -7.26
CA ILE A 137 9.35 8.42 -8.30
C ILE A 137 8.40 7.38 -8.95
N LYS A 138 8.79 6.11 -8.98
CA LYS A 138 8.00 4.99 -9.50
C LYS A 138 7.03 4.42 -8.46
N ALA A 139 7.40 4.39 -7.19
CA ALA A 139 6.46 4.11 -6.10
C ALA A 139 5.28 5.10 -6.13
N TYR A 140 5.55 6.41 -6.27
CA TYR A 140 4.47 7.40 -6.44
C TYR A 140 3.68 7.23 -7.74
N GLU A 141 4.32 6.85 -8.86
CA GLU A 141 3.62 6.60 -10.14
C GLU A 141 2.58 5.47 -10.05
N TYR A 142 2.86 4.45 -9.25
CA TYR A 142 2.05 3.23 -9.13
C TYR A 142 1.21 3.17 -7.84
N SER A 143 1.31 4.20 -7.00
CA SER A 143 0.63 4.29 -5.69
C SER A 143 -0.89 4.12 -5.75
N MET A 144 -1.55 4.42 -6.88
CA MET A 144 -3.00 4.31 -7.04
C MET A 144 -3.46 2.90 -7.46
N ILE A 145 -2.56 2.03 -7.92
CA ILE A 145 -2.89 0.67 -8.39
C ILE A 145 -3.67 -0.17 -7.34
N PRO A 146 -3.30 -0.18 -6.04
CA PRO A 146 -4.06 -0.95 -5.05
C PRO A 146 -5.52 -0.49 -4.89
N CYS A 147 -5.79 0.81 -5.07
CA CYS A 147 -7.15 1.37 -5.04
C CYS A 147 -7.92 1.07 -6.33
N LEU A 148 -7.26 1.11 -7.50
CA LEU A 148 -7.85 0.70 -8.77
C LEU A 148 -8.26 -0.79 -8.76
N LEU A 149 -7.40 -1.66 -8.20
CA LEU A 149 -7.68 -3.09 -8.03
C LEU A 149 -8.80 -3.36 -7.03
N ALA A 150 -8.94 -2.52 -6.00
CA ALA A 150 -10.02 -2.63 -5.01
C ALA A 150 -11.40 -2.43 -5.66
N GLU A 151 -11.53 -1.43 -6.55
CA GLU A 151 -12.81 -1.12 -7.21
C GLU A 151 -13.04 -1.93 -8.49
N ASN A 152 -11.98 -2.31 -9.22
CA ASN A 152 -12.06 -3.17 -10.40
C ASN A 152 -10.97 -4.26 -10.38
N PRO A 153 -11.21 -5.42 -9.73
CA PRO A 153 -10.24 -6.53 -9.74
C PRO A 153 -10.05 -7.19 -11.12
N ASN A 154 -10.86 -6.83 -12.13
CA ASN A 154 -10.74 -7.31 -13.51
C ASN A 154 -9.95 -6.37 -14.43
N ILE A 155 -9.50 -5.21 -13.94
CA ILE A 155 -8.68 -4.25 -14.69
C ILE A 155 -7.44 -4.94 -15.29
N THR A 156 -7.09 -4.60 -16.53
CA THR A 156 -5.92 -5.20 -17.17
C THR A 156 -4.61 -4.62 -16.59
N THR A 157 -3.49 -5.33 -16.76
CA THR A 157 -2.20 -4.88 -16.21
C THR A 157 -1.83 -3.51 -16.76
N ASP A 158 -1.85 -3.32 -18.09
CA ASP A 158 -1.35 -2.09 -18.70
C ASP A 158 -2.29 -0.89 -18.47
N GLU A 159 -3.59 -1.14 -18.41
CA GLU A 159 -4.63 -0.18 -18.00
C GLU A 159 -4.43 0.31 -16.57
N ALA A 160 -4.22 -0.59 -15.59
CA ALA A 160 -3.98 -0.21 -14.20
C ALA A 160 -2.71 0.65 -14.04
N PHE A 161 -1.64 0.30 -14.75
CA PHE A 161 -0.40 1.07 -14.75
C PHE A 161 -0.54 2.42 -15.49
N SER A 162 -1.27 2.45 -16.61
CA SER A 162 -1.53 3.68 -17.37
C SER A 162 -2.39 4.65 -16.58
N LEU A 163 -3.49 4.18 -16.00
CA LEU A 163 -4.43 4.98 -15.22
C LEU A 163 -3.78 5.50 -13.92
N SER A 164 -3.03 4.67 -13.19
CA SER A 164 -2.26 5.16 -12.02
C SER A 164 -1.21 6.21 -12.43
N LYS A 165 -0.53 6.05 -13.57
CA LYS A 165 0.40 7.04 -14.10
C LYS A 165 -0.31 8.34 -14.50
N GLN A 166 -1.50 8.25 -15.11
CA GLN A 166 -2.31 9.41 -15.50
C GLN A 166 -2.76 10.19 -14.25
N MET A 167 -3.39 9.51 -13.28
CA MET A 167 -3.81 10.08 -12.00
C MET A 167 -2.66 10.77 -11.23
N THR A 168 -1.44 10.23 -11.30
CA THR A 168 -0.29 10.74 -10.53
C THR A 168 0.59 11.73 -11.30
N THR A 169 0.36 11.93 -12.60
CA THR A 169 1.15 12.86 -13.43
C THR A 169 0.96 14.29 -12.95
N GLY A 170 2.08 15.00 -12.74
CA GLY A 170 2.08 16.33 -12.13
C GLY A 170 1.72 16.37 -10.63
N GLN A 171 1.38 15.25 -9.98
CA GLN A 171 0.95 15.19 -8.58
C GLN A 171 1.90 14.43 -7.65
N LYS A 172 2.93 13.76 -8.20
CA LYS A 172 3.95 13.01 -7.43
C LYS A 172 4.66 13.83 -6.34
N MET A 173 4.90 15.12 -6.58
CA MET A 173 5.55 15.98 -5.57
C MET A 173 4.61 16.33 -4.42
N ASP A 174 3.31 16.54 -4.69
CA ASP A 174 2.32 16.78 -3.64
C ASP A 174 2.05 15.53 -2.79
N LEU A 175 2.10 14.34 -3.40
CA LEU A 175 2.13 13.05 -2.70
C LEU A 175 3.36 12.94 -1.80
N PHE A 176 4.58 13.17 -2.33
CA PHE A 176 5.80 13.13 -1.53
C PHE A 176 5.78 14.10 -0.33
N VAL A 177 5.24 15.31 -0.49
CA VAL A 177 5.11 16.26 0.64
C VAL A 177 3.96 15.88 1.59
N LEU A 178 2.94 15.15 1.12
CA LEU A 178 1.93 14.54 2.01
C LEU A 178 2.57 13.48 2.91
N ASP A 179 3.33 12.54 2.33
CA ASP A 179 4.05 11.49 3.07
C ASP A 179 5.05 12.08 4.07
N LEU A 180 5.87 13.05 3.65
CA LEU A 180 6.78 13.78 4.57
C LEU A 180 6.03 14.42 5.75
N SER A 181 4.80 14.90 5.52
CA SER A 181 3.94 15.47 6.56
C SER A 181 3.23 14.42 7.45
N PHE A 182 3.44 13.13 7.20
CA PHE A 182 3.13 12.00 8.09
C PHE A 182 4.38 11.37 8.69
N LEU A 183 5.53 11.39 7.99
CA LEU A 183 6.81 10.84 8.43
C LEU A 183 7.25 11.38 9.80
N GLY A 184 7.02 12.66 10.10
CA GLY A 184 7.28 13.24 11.42
C GLY A 184 6.43 12.65 12.55
N TRP A 185 5.19 12.24 12.26
CA TRP A 185 4.32 11.55 13.21
C TRP A 185 4.72 10.09 13.40
N TYR A 186 5.13 9.41 12.33
CA TYR A 186 5.71 8.06 12.43
C TYR A 186 7.04 8.05 13.21
N PHE A 187 7.91 9.05 13.02
CA PHE A 187 9.14 9.21 13.79
C PHE A 187 8.86 9.42 15.29
N LEU A 188 7.90 10.30 15.63
CA LEU A 188 7.46 10.48 17.01
C LEU A 188 6.83 9.19 17.58
N GLY A 189 6.04 8.47 16.78
CA GLY A 189 5.46 7.17 17.14
C GLY A 189 6.49 6.06 17.35
N PHE A 190 7.61 6.10 16.62
CA PHE A 190 8.76 5.21 16.79
C PHE A 190 9.47 5.46 18.13
N LEU A 191 9.72 6.73 18.48
CA LEU A 191 10.27 7.11 19.80
C LEU A 191 9.38 6.63 20.96
N CYS A 192 8.06 6.53 20.76
CA CYS A 192 7.12 5.89 21.68
C CYS A 192 7.06 4.36 21.53
N PHE A 193 8.21 3.68 21.51
CA PHE A 193 8.37 2.23 21.34
C PHE A 193 7.63 1.64 20.12
N GLY A 194 7.51 2.40 19.02
CA GLY A 194 6.77 2.00 17.82
C GLY A 194 5.24 2.00 17.95
N ILE A 195 4.69 1.89 19.17
CA ILE A 195 3.25 1.81 19.43
C ILE A 195 2.51 3.03 18.86
N GLY A 196 3.11 4.23 18.93
CA GLY A 196 2.49 5.45 18.40
C GLY A 196 2.30 5.44 16.88
N ALA A 197 3.10 4.68 16.13
CA ALA A 197 2.97 4.58 14.67
C ALA A 197 1.65 3.91 14.25
N LEU A 198 1.18 2.92 15.03
CA LEU A 198 -0.07 2.20 14.77
C LEU A 198 -1.31 3.12 14.83
N PHE A 199 -1.26 4.17 15.66
CA PHE A 199 -2.35 5.15 15.77
C PHE A 199 -2.32 6.21 14.65
N VAL A 200 -1.19 6.35 13.93
CA VAL A 200 -1.02 7.25 12.77
C VAL A 200 -1.49 6.58 11.46
N GLN A 201 -1.22 5.28 11.28
CA GLN A 201 -1.58 4.53 10.07
C GLN A 201 -3.03 4.74 9.58
N PRO A 202 -4.10 4.64 10.41
CA PRO A 202 -5.47 4.83 9.93
C PRO A 202 -5.81 6.27 9.54
N TYR A 203 -4.98 7.25 9.91
CA TYR A 203 -5.13 8.65 9.48
C TYR A 203 -4.40 8.89 8.15
N ASP A 204 -3.22 8.29 7.99
CA ASP A 204 -2.43 8.32 6.76
C ASP A 204 -3.17 7.63 5.60
N VAL A 205 -3.61 6.38 5.77
CA VAL A 205 -4.38 5.63 4.76
C VAL A 205 -5.70 6.33 4.41
N ALA A 206 -6.35 6.98 5.39
CA ALA A 206 -7.54 7.80 5.11
C ALA A 206 -7.21 9.04 4.25
N ALA A 207 -6.12 9.76 4.55
CA ALA A 207 -5.70 10.89 3.74
C ALA A 207 -5.27 10.47 2.32
N PHE A 208 -4.58 9.34 2.18
CA PHE A 208 -4.24 8.78 0.87
C PHE A 208 -5.51 8.41 0.07
N THR A 209 -6.52 7.83 0.74
CA THR A 209 -7.82 7.51 0.12
C THR A 209 -8.54 8.75 -0.41
N GLU A 210 -8.56 9.86 0.35
CA GLU A 210 -9.14 11.12 -0.15
C GLU A 210 -8.40 11.65 -1.38
N VAL A 211 -7.06 11.54 -1.44
CA VAL A 211 -6.30 11.91 -2.64
C VAL A 211 -6.69 11.01 -3.82
N TYR A 212 -6.75 9.70 -3.63
CA TYR A 212 -7.16 8.76 -4.68
C TYR A 212 -8.54 9.12 -5.27
N LEU A 213 -9.53 9.41 -4.42
CA LEU A 213 -10.87 9.80 -4.85
C LEU A 213 -10.86 11.10 -5.67
N ILE A 214 -10.13 12.13 -5.22
CA ILE A 214 -10.02 13.40 -5.94
C ILE A 214 -9.31 13.23 -7.29
N LEU A 215 -8.23 12.45 -7.36
CA LEU A 215 -7.50 12.18 -8.61
C LEU A 215 -8.31 11.34 -9.60
N LYS A 216 -9.11 10.39 -9.09
CA LYS A 216 -10.04 9.59 -9.88
C LYS A 216 -11.15 10.48 -10.48
N GLU A 217 -11.64 11.45 -9.71
CA GLU A 217 -12.60 12.43 -10.19
C GLU A 217 -12.02 13.39 -11.23
N SER A 218 -10.74 13.79 -11.15
CA SER A 218 -10.14 14.64 -12.18
C SER A 218 -9.97 13.89 -13.50
N VAL A 219 -9.41 12.68 -13.48
CA VAL A 219 -9.20 11.90 -14.72
C VAL A 219 -10.50 11.67 -15.48
N LYS A 220 -11.59 11.32 -14.78
CA LYS A 220 -12.91 11.18 -15.41
C LYS A 220 -13.44 12.45 -16.06
N LYS A 221 -13.15 13.62 -15.49
CA LYS A 221 -13.57 14.92 -16.06
C LYS A 221 -12.74 15.25 -17.29
N ASP A 222 -11.46 14.90 -17.29
CA ASP A 222 -10.56 15.07 -18.44
C ASP A 222 -10.92 14.11 -19.60
N GLU A 223 -11.36 12.89 -19.29
CA GLU A 223 -11.92 11.92 -20.27
C GLU A 223 -13.16 12.51 -20.96
N TYR A 224 -14.21 12.87 -20.21
CA TYR A 224 -15.43 13.47 -20.78
C TYR A 224 -15.17 14.77 -21.55
N ALA A 225 -14.21 15.59 -21.11
CA ALA A 225 -13.84 16.82 -21.81
C ALA A 225 -13.09 16.57 -23.13
N THR A 226 -12.45 15.39 -23.28
CA THR A 226 -11.78 14.97 -24.51
C THR A 226 -12.79 14.40 -25.51
N ASP A 227 -13.70 13.54 -25.06
CA ASP A 227 -14.76 12.96 -25.91
C ASP A 227 -15.60 14.06 -26.59
N ILE A 228 -16.02 15.07 -25.82
CA ILE A 228 -16.79 16.25 -26.28
C ILE A 228 -16.01 17.13 -27.29
N GLN A 229 -14.69 16.95 -27.43
CA GLN A 229 -13.85 17.66 -28.41
C GLN A 229 -13.51 16.79 -29.64
N SER A 230 -13.98 15.55 -29.70
CA SER A 230 -13.81 14.64 -30.84
C SER A 230 -15.07 14.40 -31.68
N ASP A 231 -16.22 14.89 -31.23
CA ASP A 231 -17.52 14.90 -31.94
C ASP A 231 -17.76 16.24 -32.70
#